data_AF-A0A4Z1PDJ8-F1
#
_entry.id   AF-A0A4Z1PDJ8-F1
#
_cell.length_a   1.000
_cell.length_b   1.000
_cell.length_c   1.000
_cell.angle_alpha   90.00
_cell.angle_beta   90.00
_cell.angle_gamma   90.00
#
_symmetry.space_group_name_H-M   'P 1'
#
loop_
_entity.id
_entity.type
_entity.pdbx_description
1 polymer ?
#
loop_
_entity_poly.entity_id
_entity_poly.type
_entity_poly.pdbx_seq_one_letter_code
_entity_poly.pdbx_strand_id
1 'polypeptide(L)'
;MDENSQSSATHYVAEMVAYLGLPPLEYIQRSEITKKVFDEEGRWKAAGGTVVPPLSLEESVSARDGESKEQFLNFQINAQVAAGGEAASPRIA
;
A
#
# COMPACT_ATOMS: atom_id res chain seq x y z
N MET A 1 -14.79 14.61 -1.38
CA MET A 1 -15.58 14.27 -0.18
C MET A 1 -17.01 14.07 -0.64
N ASP A 2 -17.56 12.87 -0.47
CA ASP A 2 -18.96 12.62 -0.81
C ASP A 2 -19.89 13.10 0.33
N GLU A 3 -21.20 13.11 0.05
CA GLU A 3 -22.24 13.69 0.90
C GLU A 3 -22.38 13.05 2.29
N ASN A 4 -21.72 11.93 2.58
CA ASN A 4 -21.88 11.19 3.84
C ASN A 4 -20.66 11.25 4.77
N SER A 5 -19.64 12.07 4.45
CA SER A 5 -18.36 12.10 5.19
C SER A 5 -17.69 10.71 5.31
N GLN A 6 -18.02 9.77 4.42
CA GLN A 6 -17.46 8.42 4.37
C GLN A 6 -16.59 8.35 3.13
N SER A 7 -15.27 8.39 3.28
CA SER A 7 -14.35 8.15 2.17
C SER A 7 -14.74 6.85 1.45
N SER A 8 -15.11 6.92 0.16
CA SER A 8 -15.50 5.73 -0.59
C SER A 8 -14.38 4.68 -0.51
N ALA A 9 -14.72 3.38 -0.56
CA ALA A 9 -13.71 2.32 -0.47
C ALA A 9 -12.53 2.53 -1.46
N THR A 10 -12.80 3.14 -2.61
CA THR A 10 -11.78 3.50 -3.60
C THR A 10 -10.85 4.63 -3.15
N HIS A 11 -11.36 5.66 -2.47
CA HIS A 11 -10.52 6.71 -1.87
C HIS A 11 -9.60 6.14 -0.79
N TYR A 12 -10.12 5.26 0.07
CA TYR A 12 -9.30 4.61 1.09
C TYR A 12 -8.16 3.79 0.46
N VAL A 13 -8.44 3.00 -0.58
CA VAL A 13 -7.38 2.25 -1.28
C VAL A 13 -6.39 3.19 -1.98
N ALA A 14 -6.85 4.29 -2.56
CA ALA A 14 -5.98 5.29 -3.19
C ALA A 14 -5.00 5.91 -2.17
N GLU A 15 -5.47 6.24 -0.97
CA GLU A 15 -4.61 6.72 0.13
C GLU A 15 -3.62 5.64 0.58
N MET A 16 -4.04 4.38 0.71
CA MET A 16 -3.11 3.29 1.05
C MET A 16 -2.02 3.14 -0.02
N VAL A 17 -2.35 3.28 -1.30
CA VAL A 17 -1.37 3.26 -2.39
C VAL A 17 -0.40 4.44 -2.30
N ALA A 18 -0.86 5.62 -1.89
CA ALA A 18 0.01 6.77 -1.68
C ALA A 18 1.03 6.52 -0.55
N TYR A 19 0.59 5.93 0.56
CA TYR A 19 1.46 5.65 1.71
C TYR A 19 2.39 4.45 1.51
N LEU A 20 1.90 3.38 0.90
CA LEU A 20 2.55 2.06 0.91
C LEU A 20 3.04 1.62 -0.47
N GLY A 21 2.76 2.39 -1.51
CA GLY A 21 2.99 1.98 -2.90
C GLY A 21 1.94 0.98 -3.40
N LEU A 22 2.13 0.51 -4.64
CA LEU A 22 1.23 -0.47 -5.23
C LEU A 22 1.36 -1.83 -4.51
N PRO A 23 0.23 -2.52 -4.24
CA PRO A 23 0.30 -3.86 -3.68
C PRO A 23 0.95 -4.83 -4.69
N PRO A 24 1.64 -5.89 -4.22
CA PRO A 24 2.16 -6.96 -5.07
C PRO A 24 1.11 -7.54 -6.03
N LEU A 25 1.54 -7.86 -7.25
CA LEU A 25 0.66 -8.31 -8.33
C LEU A 25 -0.11 -9.58 -7.95
N GLU A 26 0.52 -10.48 -7.21
CA GLU A 26 -0.08 -11.73 -6.75
C GLU A 26 -1.28 -11.46 -5.83
N TYR A 27 -1.28 -10.37 -5.07
CA TYR A 27 -2.43 -9.98 -4.24
C TYR A 27 -3.52 -9.32 -5.07
N ILE A 28 -3.14 -8.50 -6.05
CA ILE A 28 -4.08 -7.87 -6.98
C ILE A 28 -4.86 -8.94 -7.77
N GLN A 29 -4.19 -10.01 -8.19
CA GLN A 29 -4.80 -11.04 -9.04
C GLN A 29 -5.67 -12.06 -8.27
N ARG A 30 -5.58 -12.12 -6.93
CA ARG A 30 -6.33 -13.08 -6.10
C ARG A 30 -7.83 -12.80 -5.97
N SER A 31 -8.29 -11.60 -6.30
CA SER A 31 -9.69 -11.19 -6.09
C SER A 31 -10.28 -10.49 -7.31
N GLU A 32 -11.55 -10.76 -7.60
CA GLU A 32 -12.30 -10.02 -8.63
C GLU A 32 -12.59 -8.57 -8.19
N ILE A 33 -12.54 -8.29 -6.89
CA ILE A 33 -12.79 -6.95 -6.35
C ILE A 33 -11.63 -6.02 -6.68
N THR A 34 -10.39 -6.49 -6.56
CA THR A 34 -9.17 -5.72 -6.84
C THR A 34 -9.05 -5.34 -8.32
N LYS A 35 -9.57 -6.15 -9.25
CA LYS A 35 -9.65 -5.84 -10.70
C LYS A 35 -10.54 -4.63 -11.03
N LYS A 36 -11.42 -4.24 -10.10
CA LYS A 36 -12.20 -2.99 -10.24
C LYS A 36 -11.33 -1.75 -10.06
N VAL A 37 -10.18 -1.90 -9.40
CA VAL A 37 -9.32 -0.80 -8.94
C VAL A 37 -7.95 -0.79 -9.63
N PHE A 38 -7.42 -1.98 -9.94
CA PHE A 38 -6.14 -2.19 -10.61
C PHE A 38 -6.32 -2.90 -11.95
N ASP A 39 -5.44 -2.63 -12.92
CA ASP A 39 -5.38 -3.34 -14.20
C ASP A 39 -4.62 -4.67 -14.09
N GLU A 40 -4.52 -5.39 -15.21
CA GLU A 40 -3.89 -6.71 -15.27
C GLU A 40 -2.38 -6.65 -14.99
N GLU A 41 -1.76 -5.48 -15.23
CA GLU A 41 -0.36 -5.19 -14.90
C GLU A 41 -0.16 -4.66 -13.47
N GLY A 42 -1.24 -4.54 -12.69
CA GLY A 42 -1.20 -4.08 -11.30
C GLY A 42 -1.15 -2.56 -11.13
N ARG A 43 -1.42 -1.79 -12.19
CA ARG A 43 -1.46 -0.32 -12.13
C ARG A 43 -2.83 0.19 -11.72
N TRP A 44 -2.87 1.37 -11.12
CA TRP A 44 -4.10 2.04 -10.70
C TRP A 44 -4.96 2.48 -11.89
N LYS A 45 -6.26 2.13 -11.89
CA LYS A 45 -7.20 2.42 -13.00
C LYS A 45 -7.94 3.75 -12.90
N ALA A 46 -7.61 4.62 -11.95
CA ALA A 46 -8.43 5.79 -11.62
C ALA A 46 -9.90 5.41 -11.32
N ALA A 47 -10.09 4.29 -10.62
CA ALA A 47 -11.42 3.76 -10.33
C ALA A 47 -12.28 4.80 -9.59
N GLY A 48 -13.55 4.90 -9.96
CA GLY A 48 -14.48 5.88 -9.36
C GLY A 48 -14.11 7.35 -9.60
N GLY A 49 -13.22 7.65 -10.57
CA GLY A 49 -12.71 9.01 -10.79
C GLY A 49 -11.69 9.46 -9.75
N THR A 50 -11.21 8.56 -8.90
CA THR A 50 -10.26 8.85 -7.82
C THR A 50 -8.83 8.72 -8.33
N VAL A 51 -8.03 9.77 -8.11
CA VAL A 51 -6.58 9.75 -8.31
C VAL A 51 -5.88 9.36 -7.00
N VAL A 52 -4.72 8.72 -7.11
CA VAL A 52 -3.83 8.54 -5.97
C VAL A 52 -3.38 9.92 -5.51
N PRO A 53 -3.65 10.32 -4.25
CA PRO A 53 -3.28 11.64 -3.77
C PRO A 53 -1.75 11.75 -3.64
N PRO A 54 -1.18 12.96 -3.76
CA PRO A 54 0.25 13.20 -3.61
C PRO A 54 0.63 13.24 -2.12
N LEU A 55 0.37 12.15 -1.40
CA LEU A 55 0.74 11.97 0.00
C LEU A 55 1.94 11.05 0.07
N SER A 56 2.82 11.28 1.04
CA SER A 56 3.87 10.33 1.39
C SER A 56 3.82 9.96 2.87
N LEU A 57 4.24 8.73 3.16
CA LEU A 57 4.39 8.28 4.54
C LEU A 57 5.49 9.09 5.25
N GLU A 58 6.54 9.47 4.52
CA GLU A 58 7.66 10.26 5.03
C GLU A 58 7.24 11.63 5.55
N GLU A 59 6.40 12.35 4.80
CA GLU A 59 5.86 13.67 5.20
C GLU A 59 4.87 13.57 6.36
N SER A 60 4.21 12.42 6.50
CA SER A 60 3.23 12.18 7.56
C SER A 60 3.86 11.81 8.91
N VAL A 61 5.13 11.38 8.90
CA VAL A 61 5.90 11.11 10.12
C VAL A 61 6.57 12.40 10.58
N SER A 62 5.90 13.13 11.48
CA SER A 62 6.36 14.42 12.01
C SER A 62 7.12 14.33 13.35
N ALA A 63 7.06 13.18 14.04
CA ALA A 63 7.51 13.05 15.43
C ALA A 63 8.92 12.46 15.61
N ARG A 64 9.59 12.08 14.53
CA ARG A 64 10.89 11.41 14.57
C ARG A 64 11.76 11.96 13.46
N ASP A 65 12.88 12.58 13.82
CA ASP A 65 13.92 13.02 12.89
C ASP A 65 15.11 12.06 12.95
N GLY A 66 15.95 12.08 11.91
CA GLY A 66 17.19 11.32 11.82
C GLY A 66 17.00 9.80 11.66
N GLU A 67 18.01 9.03 12.07
CA GLU A 67 18.12 7.58 11.84
C GLU A 67 16.88 6.78 12.31
N SER A 68 16.21 7.24 13.37
CA SER A 68 14.99 6.60 13.90
C SER A 68 13.79 6.70 12.94
N LYS A 69 13.72 7.76 12.12
CA LYS A 69 12.72 7.95 11.08
C LYS A 69 12.97 6.98 9.93
N GLU A 70 14.21 6.92 9.47
CA GLU A 70 14.63 6.06 8.36
C GLU A 70 14.42 4.59 8.68
N GLN A 71 14.80 4.15 9.88
CA GLN A 71 14.58 2.76 10.31
C GLN A 71 13.08 2.41 10.40
N PHE A 72 12.24 3.34 10.86
CA PHE A 72 10.79 3.15 10.91
C PHE A 72 10.15 3.06 9.52
N LEU A 73 10.53 3.97 8.61
CA LEU A 73 10.03 3.96 7.23
C LEU A 73 10.50 2.70 6.49
N ASN A 74 11.76 2.29 6.66
CA ASN A 74 12.30 1.07 6.08
C ASN A 74 11.60 -0.19 6.61
N PHE A 75 11.27 -0.23 7.91
CA PHE A 75 10.48 -1.33 8.46
C PHE A 75 9.10 -1.42 7.77
N GLN A 76 8.39 -0.30 7.64
CA GLN A 76 7.05 -0.32 7.04
C GLN A 76 7.04 -0.64 5.55
N ILE A 77 8.02 -0.16 4.80
CA ILE A 77 8.13 -0.44 3.36
C ILE A 77 8.53 -1.90 3.12
N ASN A 78 9.46 -2.44 3.91
CA ASN A 78 9.99 -3.79 3.69
C ASN A 78 9.15 -4.90 4.33
N ALA A 79 8.31 -4.62 5.33
CA ALA A 79 7.35 -5.58 5.86
C ALA A 79 6.38 -6.09 4.78
N GLN A 80 6.13 -5.30 3.74
CA GLN A 80 5.29 -5.65 2.58
C GLN A 80 5.91 -6.75 1.70
N VAL A 81 7.25 -6.85 1.64
CA VAL A 81 7.98 -7.80 0.80
C VAL A 81 8.06 -9.19 1.45
N ALA A 82 8.13 -9.24 2.78
CA ALA A 82 8.31 -10.49 3.54
C ALA A 82 7.07 -11.40 3.57
N ALA A 83 5.90 -10.91 3.15
CA ALA A 83 4.67 -11.71 3.07
C ALA A 83 4.52 -12.51 1.76
N GLY A 84 5.49 -12.40 0.84
CA GLY A 84 5.46 -13.03 -0.49
C GLY A 84 6.60 -14.00 -0.82
N GLY A 85 7.59 -14.19 0.05
CA GLY A 85 8.77 -15.01 -0.26
C GLY A 85 9.21 -15.88 0.91
N GLU A 86 9.07 -17.19 0.74
CA GLU A 86 9.76 -18.27 1.45
C GLU A 86 9.76 -18.17 2.99
N ALA A 87 8.89 -18.96 3.62
CA ALA A 87 9.14 -19.43 4.97
C ALA A 87 10.48 -20.17 4.98
N ALA A 88 11.56 -19.48 5.37
CA ALA A 88 12.83 -20.10 5.65
C ALA A 88 12.61 -21.12 6.78
N SER A 89 12.54 -22.40 6.41
CA SER A 89 12.56 -23.51 7.34
C SER A 89 13.82 -23.38 8.21
N PRO A 90 13.70 -23.31 9.55
CA PRO A 90 14.87 -23.44 10.39
C PRO A 90 15.35 -24.89 10.27
N ARG A 91 16.51 -25.09 9.64
CA ARG A 91 17.27 -26.33 9.81
C ARG A 91 17.78 -26.36 11.24
N ILE A 92 17.02 -27.02 12.11
CA ILE A 92 17.52 -27.51 13.38
C ILE A 92 18.59 -28.58 13.10
N ALA A 93 19.82 -28.27 13.50
CA ALA A 93 20.94 -29.19 13.58
C ALA A 93 20.87 -29.99 14.89
#